data_AF-A0A147KHD3-F1
#
_entry.id   AF-A0A147KHD3-F1
#
_cell.length_a   1.000
_cell.length_b   1.000
_cell.length_c   1.000
_cell.angle_alpha   90.00
_cell.angle_beta   90.00
_cell.angle_gamma   90.00
#
_symmetry.space_group_name_H-M   'P 1'
#
loop_
_entity.id
_entity.type
_entity.pdbx_description
1 polymer ?
#
loop_
_entity_poly.entity_id
_entity_poly.type
_entity_poly.pdbx_seq_one_letter_code
_entity_poly.pdbx_strand_id
1 'polypeptide(L)'
;MTAVAADSCHALLADGTTVLVRPARADDEPRVRAMHEALSPHSRRMRFFVSGAVTADALSHRICAGPGRGHGALLALVDGEVVGAASYDATGRPGVAEVALAVADRLQGRGVGTLLLEHLASRARREGITAFRADVLPDNHRMLQVFADLGLRPRQRLDRGVVELTLPLDLDDHYLDAVGEREGVADRESLRPLLRPASVVVFGGTRRPVSVGNAVLRNIRAGGFAGRLYAVHPQAAGVAGVAAARSVADLPQTPDLAVVAVPPGAVLDVARACGERGVGALVVITADLGADAERELLAVCRSHGMRLVGPNCFGVASLGSVRLQATFSAHPPLPGRAGLVVQSGGVGITLLEHLSRLGVGVSSFVSAGNKLDVSSNDLLQWWEADPDTSMAVLHVESFGNPRKFSRLARRLGRRMPVLTVLAGRSAAGRRAAASHTGASLTPALATETLFAQAGVLAARSLGELVGTAALLAHQPLPAGPRVAVVTNAGGTGVLAADACADAGLQVRELDGPTRRDVEALLPAGAACANPVDT
;
A
#
# COMPACT_ATOMS: atom_id res chain seq x y z
N MET A 1 0.44 22.45 24.50
CA MET A 1 1.40 23.38 23.89
C MET A 1 2.54 22.58 23.26
N THR A 2 2.59 22.52 21.93
CA THR A 2 3.80 22.39 21.07
C THR A 2 3.32 22.34 19.62
N ALA A 3 3.13 23.52 19.03
CA ALA A 3 2.69 23.73 17.66
C ALA A 3 3.85 23.55 16.66
N VAL A 4 4.38 22.33 16.53
CA VAL A 4 5.56 22.04 15.66
C VAL A 4 5.28 20.99 14.56
N ALA A 5 4.06 20.43 14.44
CA ALA A 5 3.82 19.23 13.63
C ALA A 5 3.04 19.38 12.29
N ALA A 6 2.69 20.57 11.82
CA ALA A 6 1.64 20.69 10.79
C ALA A 6 2.06 20.43 9.32
N ASP A 7 3.34 20.27 8.96
CA ASP A 7 3.78 20.16 7.55
C ASP A 7 4.88 19.10 7.28
N SER A 8 5.23 18.26 8.25
CA SER A 8 6.17 17.14 8.03
C SER A 8 5.45 15.86 7.66
N CYS A 9 5.93 15.13 6.65
CA CYS A 9 5.37 13.83 6.26
C CYS A 9 6.46 12.86 5.83
N HIS A 10 6.22 11.56 6.03
CA HIS A 10 7.02 10.51 5.41
C HIS A 10 6.40 10.16 4.06
N ALA A 11 7.25 10.06 3.05
CA ALA A 11 6.89 9.68 1.69
C ALA A 11 7.85 8.60 1.20
N LEU A 12 7.53 7.97 0.07
CA LEU A 12 8.35 6.95 -0.56
C LEU A 12 8.99 7.49 -1.84
N LEU A 13 10.24 7.10 -2.05
CA LEU A 13 10.96 7.30 -3.31
C LEU A 13 10.61 6.20 -4.31
N ALA A 14 11.00 6.38 -5.57
CA ALA A 14 10.64 5.47 -6.66
C ALA A 14 11.13 4.03 -6.45
N ASP A 15 12.15 3.83 -5.60
CA ASP A 15 12.69 2.52 -5.21
C ASP A 15 12.15 1.99 -3.88
N GLY A 16 11.12 2.62 -3.32
CA GLY A 16 10.51 2.24 -2.05
C GLY A 16 11.22 2.77 -0.80
N THR A 17 12.30 3.54 -0.95
CA THR A 17 12.99 4.13 0.22
C THR A 17 12.12 5.20 0.88
N THR A 18 11.99 5.15 2.21
CA THR A 18 11.27 6.18 2.96
C THR A 18 12.11 7.44 3.09
N VAL A 19 11.49 8.59 2.87
CA VAL A 19 12.08 9.92 3.02
C VAL A 19 11.17 10.79 3.89
N LEU A 20 11.76 11.57 4.79
CA LEU A 20 11.04 12.58 5.56
C LEU A 20 11.06 13.90 4.77
N VAL A 21 9.90 14.40 4.37
CA VAL A 21 9.73 15.72 3.77
C VAL A 21 9.20 16.67 4.83
N ARG A 22 9.86 17.81 5.04
CA ARG A 22 9.41 18.83 6.00
C ARG A 22 9.90 20.24 5.62
N PRO A 23 9.28 21.29 6.17
CA PRO A 23 9.81 22.65 6.04
C PRO A 23 11.25 22.76 6.56
N ALA A 24 12.05 23.57 5.86
CA ALA A 24 13.37 23.99 6.33
C ALA A 24 13.25 24.85 7.59
N ARG A 25 14.21 24.71 8.50
CA ARG A 25 14.32 25.47 9.76
C ARG A 25 15.68 26.17 9.80
N ALA A 26 15.80 27.20 10.64
CA ALA A 26 17.07 27.90 10.87
C ALA A 26 18.19 26.92 11.27
N ASP A 27 17.90 25.95 12.14
CA ASP A 27 18.86 24.94 12.62
C ASP A 27 19.34 23.97 11.52
N ASP A 28 18.70 23.96 10.34
CA ASP A 28 19.12 23.12 9.22
C ASP A 28 20.25 23.73 8.40
N GLU A 29 20.58 25.02 8.61
CA GLU A 29 21.53 25.75 7.78
C GLU A 29 22.87 25.01 7.61
N PRO A 30 23.49 24.44 8.68
CA PRO A 30 24.72 23.66 8.52
C PRO A 30 24.57 22.43 7.64
N ARG A 31 23.42 21.76 7.73
CA ARG A 31 23.14 20.52 6.98
C ARG A 31 22.80 20.80 5.53
N VAL A 32 22.07 21.88 5.26
CA VAL A 32 21.78 22.36 3.90
C VAL A 32 23.07 22.83 3.22
N ARG A 33 23.95 23.54 3.94
CA ARG A 33 25.28 23.91 3.44
C ARG A 33 26.11 22.69 3.08
N ALA A 34 26.24 21.73 4.00
CA ALA A 34 27.00 20.49 3.76
C ALA A 34 26.51 19.74 2.52
N MET A 35 25.18 19.65 2.32
CA MET A 35 24.61 19.03 1.11
C MET A 35 25.03 19.78 -0.17
N HIS A 36 25.00 21.11 -0.17
CA HIS A 36 25.36 21.90 -1.36
C HIS A 36 26.87 21.89 -1.65
N GLU A 37 27.71 21.86 -0.62
CA GLU A 37 29.16 21.73 -0.77
C GLU A 37 29.55 20.36 -1.34
N ALA A 38 28.81 19.31 -0.96
CA ALA A 38 29.00 17.95 -1.47
C ALA A 38 28.54 17.76 -2.93
N LEU A 39 27.87 18.73 -3.55
CA LEU A 39 27.46 18.63 -4.95
C LEU A 39 28.66 18.64 -5.90
N SER A 40 28.65 17.74 -6.87
CA SER A 40 29.65 17.72 -7.95
C SER A 40 29.70 19.06 -8.69
N PRO A 41 30.86 19.41 -9.30
CA PRO A 41 30.99 20.61 -10.13
C PRO A 41 29.93 20.66 -11.25
N HIS A 42 29.56 19.49 -11.79
CA HIS A 42 28.50 19.36 -12.79
C HIS A 42 27.13 19.77 -12.22
N SER A 43 26.71 19.20 -11.08
CA SER A 43 25.44 19.54 -10.43
C SER A 43 25.37 21.03 -10.01
N ARG A 44 26.47 21.60 -9.54
CA ARG A 44 26.56 23.04 -9.24
C ARG A 44 26.40 23.90 -10.49
N ARG A 45 27.08 23.56 -11.59
CA ARG A 45 26.93 24.25 -12.88
C ARG A 45 25.49 24.19 -13.38
N MET A 46 24.86 23.03 -13.29
CA MET A 46 23.48 22.81 -13.73
C MET A 46 22.45 23.61 -12.92
N ARG A 47 22.73 23.92 -11.65
CA ARG A 47 21.85 24.73 -10.79
C ARG A 47 22.10 26.23 -10.89
N PHE A 48 23.35 26.67 -11.01
CA PHE A 48 23.72 28.10 -10.89
C PHE A 48 24.12 28.78 -12.20
N PHE A 49 24.15 28.05 -13.32
CA PHE A 49 24.51 28.51 -14.68
C PHE A 49 25.95 29.03 -14.85
N VAL A 50 26.61 29.46 -13.77
CA VAL A 50 27.97 29.97 -13.72
C VAL A 50 28.68 29.38 -12.49
N SER A 51 29.96 29.03 -12.64
CA SER A 51 30.83 28.72 -11.51
C SER A 51 31.08 29.98 -10.68
N GLY A 52 30.30 30.21 -9.61
CA GLY A 52 30.66 31.17 -8.56
C GLY A 52 29.65 32.27 -8.18
N ALA A 53 28.40 32.26 -8.66
CA ALA A 53 27.49 33.39 -8.38
C ALA A 53 26.79 33.35 -7.01
N VAL A 54 26.67 32.19 -6.36
CA VAL A 54 26.02 32.05 -5.04
C VAL A 54 26.83 31.11 -4.17
N THR A 55 27.27 31.56 -3.00
CA THR A 55 27.97 30.70 -2.04
C THR A 55 27.01 29.70 -1.40
N ALA A 56 27.52 28.55 -0.98
CA ALA A 56 26.72 27.58 -0.22
C ALA A 56 26.08 28.24 1.01
N ASP A 57 26.80 29.16 1.67
CA ASP A 57 26.31 29.95 2.81
C ASP A 57 25.09 30.82 2.46
N ALA A 58 25.17 31.63 1.40
CA ALA A 58 24.07 32.52 1.03
C ALA A 58 22.79 31.74 0.69
N LEU A 59 22.95 30.55 0.10
CA LEU A 59 21.86 29.70 -0.28
C LEU A 59 21.28 28.91 0.88
N SER A 60 22.11 28.34 1.76
CA SER A 60 21.64 27.69 2.98
C SER A 60 20.88 28.67 3.85
N HIS A 61 21.40 29.89 4.01
CA HIS A 61 20.73 30.94 4.77
C HIS A 61 19.36 31.28 4.18
N ARG A 62 19.26 31.45 2.85
CA ARG A 62 17.98 31.72 2.19
C ARG A 62 16.97 30.59 2.36
N ILE A 63 17.38 29.33 2.16
CA ILE A 63 16.52 28.16 2.32
C ILE A 63 16.03 28.03 3.77
N CYS A 64 16.87 28.41 4.74
CA CYS A 64 16.61 28.29 6.17
C CYS A 64 16.01 29.55 6.82
N ALA A 65 15.76 30.63 6.05
CA ALA A 65 15.27 31.92 6.54
C ALA A 65 13.87 31.87 7.20
N GLY A 66 13.19 30.71 7.14
CA GLY A 66 11.86 30.48 7.70
C GLY A 66 10.75 30.84 6.72
N PRO A 67 9.52 30.31 6.93
CA PRO A 67 8.40 30.57 6.02
C PRO A 67 8.00 32.05 6.09
N GLY A 68 7.98 32.71 4.93
CA GLY A 68 7.61 34.12 4.79
C GLY A 68 6.54 34.31 3.71
N ARG A 69 5.91 35.49 3.65
CA ARG A 69 4.97 35.80 2.56
C ARG A 69 5.73 35.75 1.23
N GLY A 70 5.46 34.73 0.43
CA GLY A 70 6.12 34.53 -0.86
C GLY A 70 7.42 33.73 -0.80
N HIS A 71 7.81 33.15 0.34
CA HIS A 71 8.94 32.22 0.40
C HIS A 71 8.51 30.91 1.08
N GLY A 72 8.82 29.78 0.44
CA GLY A 72 8.62 28.47 1.02
C GLY A 72 9.76 27.53 0.67
N ALA A 73 10.25 26.78 1.65
CA ALA A 73 11.32 25.81 1.46
C ALA A 73 11.00 24.47 2.14
N LEU A 74 11.26 23.38 1.44
CA LEU A 74 11.13 22.01 1.91
C LEU A 74 12.47 21.28 1.79
N LEU A 75 12.75 20.44 2.79
CA LEU A 75 13.89 19.53 2.82
C LEU A 75 13.39 18.08 2.73
N ALA A 76 14.15 17.26 2.01
CA ALA A 76 14.03 15.82 2.00
C ALA A 76 15.17 15.20 2.83
N LEU A 77 14.82 14.36 3.80
CA LEU A 77 15.77 13.73 4.72
C LEU A 77 15.70 12.20 4.66
N VAL A 78 16.86 11.55 4.60
CA VAL A 78 17.01 10.09 4.72
C VAL A 78 18.00 9.83 5.86
N ASP A 79 17.63 9.00 6.83
CA ASP A 79 18.44 8.70 8.04
C ASP A 79 18.93 9.95 8.77
N GLY A 80 18.11 11.00 8.78
CA GLY A 80 18.47 12.27 9.40
C GLY A 80 19.52 13.07 8.62
N GLU A 81 19.86 12.74 7.37
CA GLU A 81 20.72 13.51 6.47
C GLU A 81 19.89 14.27 5.42
N VAL A 82 20.26 15.52 5.08
CA VAL A 82 19.56 16.27 4.03
C VAL A 82 20.01 15.75 2.66
N VAL A 83 19.07 15.21 1.88
CA VAL A 83 19.34 14.65 0.55
C VAL A 83 18.74 15.47 -0.60
N GLY A 84 17.87 16.43 -0.27
CA GLY A 84 17.34 17.36 -1.25
C GLY A 84 16.74 18.59 -0.60
N ALA A 85 16.72 19.68 -1.34
CA ALA A 85 16.11 20.94 -0.95
C ALA A 85 15.39 21.58 -2.14
N ALA A 86 14.13 21.97 -1.93
CA ALA A 86 13.35 22.72 -2.90
C ALA A 86 12.80 23.98 -2.24
N SER A 87 12.86 25.11 -2.94
CA SER A 87 12.33 26.37 -2.46
C SER A 87 11.64 27.13 -3.57
N TYR A 88 10.70 28.01 -3.21
CA TYR A 88 10.24 29.07 -4.10
C TYR A 88 10.40 30.43 -3.46
N ASP A 89 10.59 31.44 -4.31
CA ASP A 89 10.63 32.85 -3.95
C ASP A 89 9.63 33.61 -4.85
N ALA A 90 8.78 34.45 -4.25
CA ALA A 90 7.79 35.22 -4.98
C ALA A 90 8.48 36.13 -5.97
N THR A 91 7.98 36.13 -7.20
CA THR A 91 8.43 37.09 -8.19
C THR A 91 7.73 38.42 -7.94
N GLY A 92 8.21 39.50 -8.58
CA GLY A 92 7.49 40.77 -8.63
C GLY A 92 6.12 40.69 -9.34
N ARG A 93 5.74 39.52 -9.90
CA ARG A 93 4.43 39.27 -10.52
C ARG A 93 3.49 38.55 -9.55
N PRO A 94 2.27 39.07 -9.32
CA PRO A 94 1.30 38.42 -8.45
C PRO A 94 1.02 36.97 -8.84
N GLY A 95 1.03 36.07 -7.87
CA GLY A 95 0.72 34.64 -8.06
C GLY A 95 1.81 33.81 -8.73
N VAL A 96 2.96 34.40 -9.11
CA VAL A 96 4.07 33.66 -9.74
C VAL A 96 5.27 33.64 -8.80
N ALA A 97 5.84 32.46 -8.57
CA ALA A 97 7.06 32.27 -7.78
C ALA A 97 8.15 31.57 -8.58
N GLU A 98 9.40 31.99 -8.43
CA GLU A 98 10.57 31.30 -8.97
C GLU A 98 10.88 30.07 -8.11
N VAL A 99 11.13 28.92 -8.73
CA VAL A 99 11.39 27.66 -8.02
C VAL A 99 12.84 27.21 -8.22
N ALA A 100 13.46 26.74 -7.14
CA ALA A 100 14.81 26.19 -7.13
C ALA A 100 14.83 24.80 -6.49
N LEU A 101 15.66 23.89 -7.01
CA LEU A 101 15.77 22.50 -6.56
C LEU A 101 17.23 22.04 -6.55
N ALA A 102 17.65 21.29 -5.53
CA ALA A 102 18.86 20.47 -5.54
C ALA A 102 18.57 19.12 -4.91
N VAL A 103 19.23 18.11 -5.44
CA VAL A 103 19.22 16.75 -4.94
C VAL A 103 20.66 16.27 -4.87
N ALA A 104 21.04 15.66 -3.75
CA ALA A 104 22.35 15.07 -3.57
C ALA A 104 22.64 14.05 -4.69
N ASP A 105 23.85 14.06 -5.25
CA ASP A 105 24.20 13.30 -6.46
C ASP A 105 23.86 11.80 -6.35
N ARG A 106 24.13 11.20 -5.18
CA ARG A 106 23.83 9.78 -4.87
C ARG A 106 22.33 9.43 -4.84
N LEU A 107 21.45 10.43 -4.79
CA LEU A 107 19.99 10.28 -4.73
C LEU A 107 19.28 10.75 -6.01
N GLN A 108 20.01 11.24 -7.01
CA GLN A 108 19.42 11.63 -8.28
C GLN A 108 18.83 10.41 -9.01
N GLY A 109 17.75 10.61 -9.76
CA GLY A 109 17.04 9.54 -10.45
C GLY A 109 16.13 8.68 -9.57
N ARG A 110 16.06 8.94 -8.26
CA ARG A 110 15.19 8.20 -7.31
C ARG A 110 13.87 8.91 -7.00
N GLY A 111 13.55 9.99 -7.72
CA GLY A 111 12.29 10.73 -7.57
C GLY A 111 12.26 11.81 -6.48
N VAL A 112 13.37 12.06 -5.76
CA VAL A 112 13.45 13.10 -4.70
C VAL A 112 13.03 14.49 -5.20
N GLY A 113 13.48 14.86 -6.41
CA GLY A 113 13.18 16.16 -7.01
C GLY A 113 11.70 16.37 -7.30
N THR A 114 11.09 15.40 -7.99
CA THR A 114 9.67 15.40 -8.31
C THR A 114 8.82 15.43 -7.05
N LEU A 115 9.13 14.57 -6.07
CA LEU A 115 8.44 14.53 -4.78
C LEU A 115 8.50 15.89 -4.05
N LEU A 116 9.69 16.50 -3.94
CA LEU A 116 9.83 17.80 -3.30
C LEU A 116 9.00 18.87 -4.00
N LEU A 117 9.01 18.90 -5.34
CA LEU A 117 8.23 19.86 -6.13
C LEU A 117 6.71 19.65 -6.01
N GLU A 118 6.23 18.42 -5.90
CA GLU A 118 4.81 18.12 -5.64
C GLU A 118 4.35 18.66 -4.29
N HIS A 119 5.12 18.39 -3.23
CA HIS A 119 4.84 18.92 -1.90
C HIS A 119 4.95 20.45 -1.86
N LEU A 120 5.95 20.99 -2.56
CA LEU A 120 6.15 22.44 -2.66
C LEU A 120 5.00 23.11 -3.44
N ALA A 121 4.53 22.52 -4.53
CA ALA A 121 3.36 23.00 -5.28
C ALA A 121 2.09 22.97 -4.43
N SER A 122 1.86 21.87 -3.70
CA SER A 122 0.74 21.76 -2.74
C SER A 122 0.77 22.87 -1.69
N ARG A 123 1.97 23.20 -1.17
CA ARG A 123 2.17 24.32 -0.24
C ARG A 123 1.91 25.66 -0.92
N ALA A 124 2.55 25.92 -2.06
CA ALA A 124 2.49 27.19 -2.76
C ALA A 124 1.05 27.57 -3.15
N ARG A 125 0.23 26.59 -3.57
CA ARG A 125 -1.21 26.79 -3.83
C ARG A 125 -1.97 27.34 -2.61
N ARG A 126 -1.65 26.84 -1.40
CA ARG A 126 -2.28 27.33 -0.15
C ARG A 126 -1.90 28.77 0.15
N GLU A 127 -0.77 29.23 -0.36
CA GLU A 127 -0.27 30.60 -0.22
C GLU A 127 -0.68 31.50 -1.40
N GLY A 128 -1.52 31.01 -2.32
CA GLY A 128 -2.05 31.78 -3.45
C GLY A 128 -1.12 31.85 -4.67
N ILE A 129 -0.08 31.03 -4.73
CA ILE A 129 0.76 30.89 -5.93
C ILE A 129 0.00 30.03 -6.96
N THR A 130 -0.10 30.56 -8.19
CA THR A 130 -0.80 29.94 -9.32
C THR A 130 0.16 29.36 -10.36
N ALA A 131 1.42 29.79 -10.38
CA ALA A 131 2.43 29.22 -11.26
C ALA A 131 3.84 29.27 -10.66
N PHE A 132 4.64 28.25 -10.97
CA PHE A 132 6.09 28.30 -10.79
C PHE A 132 6.79 28.76 -12.06
N ARG A 133 7.87 29.52 -11.90
CA ARG A 133 8.83 29.85 -12.95
C ARG A 133 10.16 29.18 -12.63
N ALA A 134 10.82 28.60 -13.63
CA ALA A 134 12.18 28.10 -13.51
C ALA A 134 12.96 28.42 -14.78
N ASP A 135 14.21 28.82 -14.63
CA ASP A 135 15.15 28.89 -15.74
C ASP A 135 16.00 27.61 -15.68
N VAL A 136 16.28 26.98 -16.83
CA VAL A 136 17.02 25.70 -16.89
C VAL A 136 17.97 25.72 -18.09
N LEU A 137 19.20 25.21 -17.94
CA LEU A 137 20.10 25.06 -19.10
C LEU A 137 19.50 24.05 -20.10
N PRO A 138 19.60 24.29 -21.42
CA PRO A 138 19.15 23.34 -22.43
C PRO A 138 19.74 21.93 -22.25
N ASP A 139 21.00 21.85 -21.79
CA ASP A 139 21.71 20.58 -21.56
C ASP A 139 21.28 19.87 -20.26
N ASN A 140 20.50 20.51 -19.39
CA ASN A 140 20.02 19.93 -18.14
C ASN A 140 18.78 19.05 -18.36
N HIS A 141 18.95 18.02 -19.18
CA HIS A 141 17.90 17.07 -19.53
C HIS A 141 17.24 16.43 -18.31
N ARG A 142 17.99 16.24 -17.21
CA ARG A 142 17.44 15.70 -15.95
C ARG A 142 16.41 16.64 -15.33
N MET A 143 16.72 17.95 -15.24
CA MET A 143 15.78 18.91 -14.67
C MET A 143 14.56 19.13 -15.58
N LEU A 144 14.77 19.15 -16.90
CA LEU A 144 13.67 19.20 -17.87
C LEU A 144 12.76 17.97 -17.73
N GLN A 145 13.32 16.78 -17.54
CA GLN A 145 12.56 15.56 -17.28
C GLN A 145 11.78 15.65 -15.97
N VAL A 146 12.37 16.16 -14.88
CA VAL A 146 11.64 16.37 -13.61
C VAL A 146 10.39 17.23 -13.83
N PHE A 147 10.50 18.32 -14.58
CA PHE A 147 9.37 19.19 -14.86
C PHE A 147 8.31 18.54 -15.78
N ALA A 148 8.74 17.75 -16.77
CA ALA A 148 7.83 16.98 -17.62
C ALA A 148 7.07 15.91 -16.80
N ASP A 149 7.78 15.24 -15.88
CA ASP A 149 7.24 14.15 -15.07
C ASP A 149 6.29 14.64 -13.98
N LEU A 150 6.31 15.91 -13.57
CA LEU A 150 5.42 16.41 -12.51
C LEU A 150 3.93 16.22 -12.80
N GLY A 151 3.55 16.01 -14.07
CA GLY A 151 2.14 15.98 -14.49
C GLY A 151 1.51 17.36 -14.59
N LEU A 152 2.28 18.42 -14.33
CA LEU A 152 1.89 19.79 -14.67
C LEU A 152 2.09 20.01 -16.18
N ARG A 153 1.47 21.05 -16.74
CA ARG A 153 1.58 21.40 -18.17
C ARG A 153 2.56 22.56 -18.36
N PRO A 154 3.89 22.33 -18.40
CA PRO A 154 4.86 23.40 -18.53
C PRO A 154 4.74 24.11 -19.88
N ARG A 155 4.78 25.44 -19.86
CA ARG A 155 5.02 26.27 -21.04
C ARG A 155 6.51 26.58 -21.08
N GLN A 156 7.14 26.32 -22.21
CA GLN A 156 8.59 26.48 -22.38
C GLN A 156 8.89 27.55 -23.42
N ARG A 157 9.91 28.36 -23.18
CA ARG A 157 10.45 29.32 -24.15
C ARG A 157 11.97 29.34 -24.03
N LEU A 158 12.67 29.30 -25.15
CA LEU A 158 14.11 29.56 -25.17
C LEU A 158 14.33 31.07 -25.14
N ASP A 159 15.01 31.57 -24.11
CA ASP A 159 15.42 32.98 -24.02
C ASP A 159 16.86 33.06 -23.49
N ARG A 160 17.71 33.88 -24.12
CA ARG A 160 19.09 34.17 -23.68
C ARG A 160 19.95 32.94 -23.29
N GLY A 161 19.77 31.81 -23.99
CA GLY A 161 20.54 30.58 -23.76
C GLY A 161 20.04 29.71 -22.61
N VAL A 162 18.89 30.03 -22.01
CA VAL A 162 18.20 29.20 -21.02
C VAL A 162 16.78 28.85 -21.51
N VAL A 163 16.29 27.71 -21.04
CA VAL A 163 14.88 27.30 -21.20
C VAL A 163 14.11 27.90 -20.03
N GLU A 164 13.33 28.95 -20.30
CA GLU A 164 12.38 29.49 -19.33
C GLU A 164 11.13 28.60 -19.30
N LEU A 165 10.82 28.08 -18.11
CA LEU A 165 9.66 27.23 -17.85
C LEU A 165 8.66 27.99 -16.98
N THR A 166 7.39 27.97 -17.37
CA THR A 166 6.27 28.35 -16.52
C THR A 166 5.38 27.14 -16.30
N LEU A 167 5.20 26.74 -15.04
CA LEU A 167 4.42 25.58 -14.62
C LEU A 167 3.16 26.07 -13.91
N PRO A 168 1.99 26.09 -14.57
CA PRO A 168 0.71 26.32 -13.91
C PRO A 168 0.49 25.27 -12.83
N LEU A 169 0.01 25.68 -11.65
CA LEU A 169 -0.21 24.79 -10.51
C LEU A 169 -1.65 24.27 -10.45
N ASP A 170 -2.32 24.10 -11.58
CA ASP A 170 -3.68 23.58 -11.64
C ASP A 170 -3.75 22.13 -11.11
N LEU A 171 -4.90 21.76 -10.53
CA LEU A 171 -5.21 20.40 -10.08
C LEU A 171 -6.16 19.75 -11.09
N ASP A 172 -5.62 19.37 -12.25
CA ASP A 172 -6.36 18.61 -13.26
C ASP A 172 -6.18 17.09 -13.07
N ASP A 173 -7.00 16.30 -13.77
CA ASP A 173 -6.94 14.84 -13.70
C ASP A 173 -5.57 14.29 -14.13
N HIS A 174 -4.91 14.95 -15.10
CA HIS A 174 -3.57 14.56 -15.57
C HIS A 174 -2.51 14.66 -14.47
N TYR A 175 -2.49 15.76 -13.72
CA TYR A 175 -1.61 15.90 -12.56
C TYR A 175 -1.90 14.83 -11.50
N LEU A 176 -3.18 14.59 -11.18
CA LEU A 176 -3.58 13.62 -10.17
C LEU A 176 -3.24 12.18 -10.54
N ASP A 177 -3.33 11.85 -11.84
CA ASP A 177 -2.95 10.55 -12.39
C ASP A 177 -1.44 10.36 -12.36
N ALA A 178 -0.67 11.36 -12.80
CA ALA A 178 0.80 11.31 -12.77
C ALA A 178 1.34 11.11 -11.34
N VAL A 179 0.82 11.87 -10.37
CA VAL A 179 1.13 11.67 -8.93
C VAL A 179 0.73 10.28 -8.48
N GLY A 180 -0.47 9.81 -8.87
CA GLY A 180 -0.98 8.49 -8.51
C GLY A 180 -0.14 7.33 -9.08
N GLU A 181 0.41 7.47 -10.29
CA GLU A 181 1.30 6.48 -10.89
C GLU A 181 2.65 6.40 -10.16
N ARG A 182 3.24 7.54 -9.83
CA ARG A 182 4.50 7.59 -9.06
C ARG A 182 4.33 7.04 -7.66
N GLU A 183 3.27 7.44 -6.96
CA GLU A 183 2.90 6.84 -5.67
C GLU A 183 2.77 5.32 -5.82
N GLY A 184 2.09 4.84 -6.87
CA GLY A 184 1.93 3.40 -7.12
C GLY A 184 3.24 2.67 -7.36
N VAL A 185 4.20 3.25 -8.09
CA VAL A 185 5.54 2.67 -8.27
C VAL A 185 6.26 2.57 -6.93
N ALA A 186 6.31 3.67 -6.18
CA ALA A 186 6.99 3.75 -4.90
C ALA A 186 6.37 2.81 -3.85
N ASP A 187 5.04 2.79 -3.74
CA ASP A 187 4.30 1.92 -2.83
C ASP A 187 4.61 0.44 -3.13
N ARG A 188 4.61 0.03 -4.40
CA ARG A 188 4.93 -1.36 -4.81
C ARG A 188 6.36 -1.77 -4.46
N GLU A 189 7.34 -0.92 -4.76
CA GLU A 189 8.73 -1.21 -4.43
C GLU A 189 8.95 -1.31 -2.91
N SER A 190 8.27 -0.47 -2.13
CA SER A 190 8.33 -0.52 -0.65
C SER A 190 7.75 -1.81 -0.06
N LEU A 191 6.83 -2.47 -0.76
CA LEU A 191 6.23 -3.74 -0.31
C LEU A 191 7.05 -4.97 -0.72
N ARG A 192 8.09 -4.85 -1.54
CA ARG A 192 8.91 -5.99 -1.96
C ARG A 192 9.55 -6.75 -0.79
N PRO A 193 10.14 -6.10 0.23
CA PRO A 193 10.68 -6.82 1.37
C PRO A 193 9.61 -7.62 2.13
N LEU A 194 8.34 -7.22 2.05
CA LEU A 194 7.22 -7.91 2.69
C LEU A 194 6.69 -9.08 1.86
N LEU A 195 6.43 -8.86 0.56
CA LEU A 195 5.69 -9.80 -0.29
C LEU A 195 6.58 -10.65 -1.21
N ARG A 196 7.81 -10.21 -1.47
CA ARG A 196 8.83 -10.96 -2.21
C ARG A 196 10.22 -10.92 -1.53
N PRO A 197 10.34 -11.25 -0.22
CA PRO A 197 11.63 -11.30 0.44
C PRO A 197 12.51 -12.43 -0.12
N ALA A 198 13.80 -12.15 -0.29
CA ALA A 198 14.82 -13.17 -0.51
C ALA A 198 15.30 -13.78 0.82
N SER A 199 15.01 -13.15 1.95
CA SER A 199 15.39 -13.60 3.27
C SER A 199 14.46 -13.14 4.39
N VAL A 200 14.24 -14.04 5.36
CA VAL A 200 13.31 -13.84 6.47
C VAL A 200 14.00 -14.22 7.78
N VAL A 201 13.83 -13.40 8.81
CA VAL A 201 14.21 -13.74 10.19
C VAL A 201 12.96 -13.82 11.07
N VAL A 202 12.91 -14.79 11.98
CA VAL A 202 11.83 -14.91 12.96
C VAL A 202 12.38 -14.71 14.38
N PHE A 203 11.74 -13.80 15.12
CA PHE A 203 11.97 -13.55 16.54
C PHE A 203 10.84 -14.16 17.37
N GLY A 204 11.17 -14.68 18.55
CA GLY A 204 10.18 -15.28 19.46
C GLY A 204 9.87 -16.75 19.16
N GLY A 205 10.65 -17.40 18.30
CA GLY A 205 10.63 -18.86 18.17
C GLY A 205 11.20 -19.50 19.43
N THR A 206 10.36 -20.00 20.34
CA THR A 206 10.87 -20.75 21.50
C THR A 206 10.99 -22.24 21.16
N ARG A 207 11.67 -23.02 22.03
CA ARG A 207 11.70 -24.48 21.91
C ARG A 207 10.33 -25.14 22.16
N ARG A 208 9.34 -24.40 22.67
CA ARG A 208 7.98 -24.91 22.91
C ARG A 208 7.24 -25.03 21.56
N PRO A 209 6.79 -26.23 21.17
CA PRO A 209 6.12 -26.43 19.89
C PRO A 209 4.84 -25.60 19.70
N VAL A 210 4.19 -25.22 20.80
CA VAL A 210 2.96 -24.41 20.83
C VAL A 210 3.19 -22.90 20.75
N SER A 211 4.44 -22.42 20.77
CA SER A 211 4.69 -20.97 20.67
C SER A 211 4.45 -20.46 19.25
N VAL A 212 3.89 -19.26 19.14
CA VAL A 212 3.55 -18.61 17.86
C VAL A 212 4.76 -18.50 16.94
N GLY A 213 5.91 -18.03 17.44
CA GLY A 213 7.14 -17.94 16.63
C GLY A 213 7.65 -19.31 16.15
N ASN A 214 7.42 -20.38 16.91
CA ASN A 214 7.77 -21.74 16.47
C ASN A 214 6.83 -22.22 15.34
N ALA A 215 5.52 -21.96 15.47
CA ALA A 215 4.54 -22.25 14.42
C ALA A 215 4.87 -21.51 13.12
N VAL A 216 5.21 -20.21 13.20
CA VAL A 216 5.66 -19.42 12.04
C VAL A 216 6.90 -20.04 11.38
N LEU A 217 7.95 -20.36 12.14
CA LEU A 217 9.16 -20.99 11.60
C LEU A 217 8.87 -22.33 10.92
N ARG A 218 7.99 -23.13 11.51
CA ARG A 218 7.55 -24.41 10.92
C ARG A 218 6.80 -24.20 9.63
N ASN A 219 5.87 -23.25 9.59
CA ASN A 219 5.05 -22.97 8.41
C ASN A 219 5.88 -22.44 7.25
N ILE A 220 6.82 -21.52 7.49
CA ILE A 220 7.73 -21.03 6.45
C ILE A 220 8.55 -22.19 5.86
N ARG A 221 9.09 -23.08 6.72
CA ARG A 221 9.89 -24.23 6.26
C ARG A 221 9.04 -25.26 5.52
N ALA A 222 7.87 -25.63 6.07
CA ALA A 222 6.97 -26.60 5.46
C ALA A 222 6.38 -26.11 4.13
N GLY A 223 6.15 -24.80 4.00
CA GLY A 223 5.73 -24.15 2.76
C GLY A 223 6.81 -24.12 1.67
N GLY A 224 8.07 -24.47 1.99
CA GLY A 224 9.15 -24.53 1.01
C GLY A 224 9.62 -23.14 0.55
N PHE A 225 9.69 -22.18 1.48
CA PHE A 225 10.19 -20.82 1.22
C PHE A 225 11.48 -20.86 0.40
N ALA A 226 11.48 -20.15 -0.73
CA ALA A 226 12.58 -20.21 -1.69
C ALA A 226 13.83 -19.42 -1.24
N GLY A 227 13.66 -18.52 -0.26
CA GLY A 227 14.73 -17.67 0.26
C GLY A 227 15.46 -18.25 1.48
N ARG A 228 16.27 -17.41 2.12
CA ARG A 228 17.03 -17.77 3.33
C ARG A 228 16.21 -17.53 4.59
N LEU A 229 16.07 -18.56 5.42
CA LEU A 229 15.33 -18.49 6.68
C LEU A 229 16.29 -18.47 7.88
N TYR A 230 16.13 -17.49 8.74
CA TYR A 230 16.88 -17.31 9.98
C TYR A 230 15.97 -17.35 11.20
N ALA A 231 16.53 -17.72 12.34
CA ALA A 231 15.90 -17.56 13.65
C ALA A 231 16.81 -16.72 14.55
N VAL A 232 16.20 -15.89 15.40
CA VAL A 232 16.92 -15.20 16.48
C VAL A 232 16.36 -15.66 17.81
N HIS A 233 17.24 -16.15 18.67
CA HIS A 233 16.90 -16.61 20.01
C HIS A 233 18.07 -16.38 20.97
N PRO A 234 17.85 -15.85 22.19
CA PRO A 234 18.94 -15.43 23.08
C PRO A 234 19.86 -16.57 23.56
N GLN A 235 19.33 -17.79 23.71
CA GLN A 235 20.06 -18.93 24.31
C GLN A 235 20.17 -20.19 23.43
N ALA A 236 19.09 -20.60 22.77
CA ALA A 236 19.07 -21.79 21.93
C ALA A 236 19.90 -21.62 20.65
N ALA A 237 20.69 -22.64 20.30
CA ALA A 237 21.45 -22.71 19.05
C ALA A 237 20.57 -23.03 17.83
N GLY A 238 19.34 -23.47 18.03
CA GLY A 238 18.39 -23.75 16.96
C GLY A 238 16.95 -23.86 17.47
N VAL A 239 16.01 -23.51 16.60
CA VAL A 239 14.57 -23.49 16.89
C VAL A 239 13.84 -24.09 15.71
N ALA A 240 12.96 -25.06 15.99
CA ALA A 240 12.15 -25.74 14.99
C ALA A 240 12.97 -26.30 13.81
N GLY A 241 14.26 -26.65 13.97
CA GLY A 241 15.11 -27.13 12.88
C GLY A 241 15.79 -26.05 12.04
N VAL A 242 15.73 -24.78 12.46
CA VAL A 242 16.46 -23.66 11.88
C VAL A 242 17.55 -23.22 12.86
N ALA A 243 18.78 -23.00 12.39
CA ALA A 243 19.86 -22.49 13.22
C ALA A 243 19.52 -21.08 13.73
N ALA A 244 19.78 -20.84 15.01
CA ALA A 244 19.42 -19.59 15.67
C ALA A 244 20.67 -18.77 16.03
N ALA A 245 20.67 -17.50 15.63
CA ALA A 245 21.63 -16.51 16.07
C ALA A 245 21.16 -15.86 17.38
N ARG A 246 22.10 -15.27 18.15
CA ARG A 246 21.75 -14.59 19.42
C ARG A 246 21.10 -13.24 19.17
N SER A 247 21.54 -12.53 18.14
CA SER A 247 21.00 -11.25 17.71
C SER A 247 20.87 -11.18 16.18
N VAL A 248 20.13 -10.18 15.70
CA VAL A 248 20.02 -9.90 14.25
C VAL A 248 21.34 -9.39 13.66
N ALA A 249 22.20 -8.78 14.49
CA ALA A 249 23.52 -8.30 14.08
C ALA A 249 24.47 -9.46 13.75
N ASP A 250 24.30 -10.62 14.41
CA ASP A 250 25.11 -11.82 14.19
C ASP A 250 24.73 -12.59 12.92
N LEU A 251 23.67 -12.17 12.21
CA LEU A 251 23.24 -12.82 10.98
C LEU A 251 24.22 -12.54 9.85
N PRO A 252 24.49 -13.55 8.97
CA PRO A 252 25.47 -13.42 7.88
C PRO A 252 25.08 -12.36 6.85
N GLN A 253 23.82 -11.94 6.81
CA GLN A 253 23.31 -10.89 5.96
C GLN A 253 22.12 -10.21 6.63
N THR A 254 21.82 -8.99 6.18
CA THR A 254 20.59 -8.28 6.55
C THR A 254 19.38 -9.02 5.96
N PRO A 255 18.40 -9.43 6.78
CA PRO A 255 17.15 -9.99 6.29
C PRO A 255 16.27 -8.93 5.62
N ASP A 256 15.51 -9.30 4.60
CA ASP A 256 14.52 -8.40 3.99
C ASP A 256 13.31 -8.20 4.91
N LEU A 257 12.87 -9.29 5.56
CA LEU A 257 11.69 -9.34 6.42
C LEU A 257 12.02 -9.88 7.81
N ALA A 258 11.55 -9.19 8.85
CA ALA A 258 11.53 -9.67 10.23
C ALA A 258 10.11 -9.99 10.69
N VAL A 259 9.87 -11.21 11.17
CA VAL A 259 8.62 -11.63 11.80
C VAL A 259 8.81 -11.64 13.31
N VAL A 260 8.04 -10.83 14.03
CA VAL A 260 8.23 -10.55 15.46
C VAL A 260 7.09 -11.15 16.28
N ALA A 261 7.40 -12.21 17.03
CA ALA A 261 6.49 -12.90 17.94
C ALA A 261 7.06 -13.00 19.37
N VAL A 262 7.69 -11.92 19.85
CA VAL A 262 8.24 -11.81 21.21
C VAL A 262 7.21 -11.20 22.18
N PRO A 263 7.39 -11.30 23.51
CA PRO A 263 6.53 -10.60 24.47
C PRO A 263 6.47 -9.07 24.21
N PRO A 264 5.35 -8.40 24.54
CA PRO A 264 5.14 -6.97 24.24
C PRO A 264 6.30 -6.05 24.60
N GLY A 265 6.88 -6.22 25.79
CA GLY A 265 7.98 -5.39 26.28
C GLY A 265 9.28 -5.49 25.48
N ALA A 266 9.47 -6.50 24.63
CA ALA A 266 10.67 -6.68 23.82
C ALA A 266 10.51 -6.24 22.35
N VAL A 267 9.30 -5.83 21.93
CA VAL A 267 9.01 -5.53 20.52
C VAL A 267 9.81 -4.31 20.03
N LEU A 268 9.89 -3.24 20.83
CA LEU A 268 10.60 -2.02 20.45
C LEU A 268 12.11 -2.26 20.30
N ASP A 269 12.72 -3.03 21.19
CA ASP A 269 14.15 -3.34 21.11
C ASP A 269 14.48 -4.17 19.87
N VAL A 270 13.62 -5.15 19.53
CA VAL A 270 13.73 -5.91 18.29
C VAL A 270 13.58 -4.99 17.08
N ALA A 271 12.62 -4.07 17.09
CA ALA A 271 12.40 -3.13 15.99
C ALA A 271 13.62 -2.22 15.78
N ARG A 272 14.19 -1.64 16.85
CA ARG A 272 15.40 -0.81 16.77
C ARG A 272 16.58 -1.61 16.21
N ALA A 273 16.83 -2.81 16.71
CA ALA A 273 17.91 -3.67 16.22
C ALA A 273 17.73 -4.06 14.74
N CYS A 274 16.49 -4.31 14.30
CA CYS A 274 16.18 -4.55 12.89
C CYS A 274 16.45 -3.31 12.03
N GLY A 275 16.06 -2.12 12.51
CA GLY A 275 16.29 -0.85 11.84
C GLY A 275 17.77 -0.54 11.68
N GLU A 276 18.57 -0.71 12.73
CA GLU A 276 20.03 -0.55 12.71
C GLU A 276 20.71 -1.53 11.75
N ARG A 277 20.18 -2.75 11.62
CA ARG A 277 20.67 -3.75 10.66
C ARG A 277 20.25 -3.47 9.21
N GLY A 278 19.26 -2.60 9.00
CA GLY A 278 18.72 -2.24 7.69
C GLY A 278 17.65 -3.22 7.15
N VAL A 279 16.88 -3.87 8.03
CA VAL A 279 15.78 -4.75 7.62
C VAL A 279 14.70 -3.93 6.90
N GLY A 280 14.19 -4.42 5.77
CA GLY A 280 13.23 -3.64 4.94
C GLY A 280 11.79 -3.65 5.45
N ALA A 281 11.35 -4.71 6.14
CA ALA A 281 9.98 -4.81 6.65
C ALA A 281 9.88 -5.60 7.96
N LEU A 282 8.88 -5.23 8.77
CA LEU A 282 8.47 -5.91 9.99
C LEU A 282 7.03 -6.43 9.89
N VAL A 283 6.82 -7.66 10.35
CA VAL A 283 5.52 -8.24 10.64
C VAL A 283 5.45 -8.48 12.13
N VAL A 284 4.71 -7.65 12.85
CA VAL A 284 4.58 -7.74 14.31
C VAL A 284 3.31 -8.50 14.63
N ILE A 285 3.46 -9.74 15.09
CA ILE A 285 2.32 -10.60 15.47
C ILE A 285 1.81 -10.23 16.87
N THR A 286 2.74 -9.86 17.76
CA THR A 286 2.46 -9.53 19.16
C THR A 286 1.36 -8.47 19.29
N ALA A 287 0.38 -8.73 20.16
CA ALA A 287 -0.73 -7.84 20.48
C ALA A 287 -0.48 -7.04 21.77
N ASP A 288 -1.44 -6.21 22.16
CA ASP A 288 -1.49 -5.51 23.46
C ASP A 288 -0.25 -4.67 23.81
N LEU A 289 0.35 -4.01 22.80
CA LEU A 289 1.51 -3.13 23.03
C LEU A 289 1.14 -1.85 23.79
N GLY A 290 -0.10 -1.39 23.63
CA GLY A 290 -0.56 -0.09 24.13
C GLY A 290 -0.19 1.06 23.18
N ALA A 291 -1.00 2.13 23.21
CA ALA A 291 -0.92 3.20 22.22
C ALA A 291 0.43 3.94 22.18
N ASP A 292 1.13 4.05 23.31
CA ASP A 292 2.43 4.73 23.36
C ASP A 292 3.51 3.91 22.67
N ALA A 293 3.57 2.60 22.96
CA ALA A 293 4.50 1.69 22.32
C ALA A 293 4.20 1.53 20.81
N GLU A 294 2.93 1.56 20.41
CA GLU A 294 2.54 1.55 18.99
C GLU A 294 3.01 2.80 18.23
N ARG A 295 2.83 3.98 18.83
CA ARG A 295 3.33 5.24 18.26
C ARG A 295 4.85 5.21 18.13
N GLU A 296 5.54 4.71 19.14
CA GLU A 296 6.99 4.58 19.11
C GLU A 296 7.47 3.55 18.09
N LEU A 297 6.80 2.40 17.99
CA LEU A 297 7.09 1.35 17.00
C LEU A 297 6.99 1.90 15.59
N LEU A 298 5.92 2.64 15.28
CA LEU A 298 5.75 3.28 13.98
C LEU A 298 6.84 4.33 13.72
N ALA A 299 7.23 5.11 14.73
CA ALA A 299 8.31 6.09 14.61
C ALA A 299 9.66 5.43 14.29
N VAL A 300 10.00 4.33 14.98
CA VAL A 300 11.22 3.54 14.71
C VAL A 300 11.20 2.95 13.30
N CYS A 301 10.07 2.37 12.87
CA CYS A 301 9.96 1.84 11.52
C CYS A 301 10.20 2.93 10.47
N ARG A 302 9.55 4.10 10.64
CA ARG A 302 9.69 5.24 9.72
C ARG A 302 11.10 5.86 9.72
N SER A 303 11.79 5.90 10.86
CA SER A 303 13.14 6.47 10.93
C SER A 303 14.18 5.62 10.22
N HIS A 304 13.97 4.31 10.15
CA HIS A 304 14.85 3.36 9.45
C HIS A 304 14.30 2.92 8.08
N GLY A 305 13.22 3.55 7.62
CA GLY A 305 12.58 3.24 6.34
C GLY A 305 11.99 1.83 6.22
N MET A 306 11.65 1.20 7.35
CA MET A 306 11.03 -0.12 7.39
C MET A 306 9.51 0.01 7.19
N ARG A 307 8.93 -0.89 6.39
CA ARG A 307 7.47 -1.07 6.34
C ARG A 307 6.98 -1.94 7.49
N LEU A 308 5.77 -1.67 8.00
CA LEU A 308 5.21 -2.38 9.15
C LEU A 308 3.83 -2.97 8.82
N VAL A 309 3.70 -4.29 9.02
CA VAL A 309 2.43 -5.01 9.12
C VAL A 309 2.16 -5.36 10.59
N GLY A 310 0.94 -5.12 11.03
CA GLY A 310 0.54 -5.23 12.43
C GLY A 310 0.66 -3.91 13.20
N PRO A 311 0.90 -3.95 14.53
CA PRO A 311 0.97 -5.13 15.39
C PRO A 311 -0.37 -5.88 15.47
N ASN A 312 -0.47 -6.89 16.34
CA ASN A 312 -1.69 -7.67 16.54
C ASN A 312 -2.23 -8.27 15.23
N CYS A 313 -1.36 -8.98 14.51
CA CYS A 313 -1.73 -9.57 13.22
C CYS A 313 -1.52 -11.08 13.19
N PHE A 314 -2.16 -11.72 12.22
CA PHE A 314 -1.99 -13.16 11.95
C PHE A 314 -0.74 -13.49 11.13
N GLY A 315 -0.05 -12.47 10.61
CA GLY A 315 1.12 -12.59 9.75
C GLY A 315 0.80 -12.41 8.26
N VAL A 316 1.71 -12.89 7.41
CA VAL A 316 1.66 -12.72 5.95
C VAL A 316 1.99 -14.00 5.21
N ALA A 317 1.46 -14.17 4.01
CA ALA A 317 1.87 -15.24 3.09
C ALA A 317 1.95 -14.72 1.65
N SER A 318 2.87 -15.29 0.87
CA SER A 318 3.06 -15.02 -0.55
C SER A 318 3.38 -16.35 -1.22
N LEU A 319 2.37 -16.94 -1.87
CA LEU A 319 2.36 -18.34 -2.30
C LEU A 319 2.76 -18.56 -3.76
N GLY A 320 3.10 -17.48 -4.47
CA GLY A 320 3.72 -17.55 -5.80
C GLY A 320 5.15 -18.12 -5.73
N SER A 321 6.06 -17.60 -6.55
CA SER A 321 7.45 -18.09 -6.64
C SER A 321 8.23 -18.09 -5.32
N VAL A 322 7.87 -17.21 -4.39
CA VAL A 322 8.55 -17.01 -3.11
C VAL A 322 8.21 -18.11 -2.10
N ARG A 323 6.98 -18.64 -2.15
CA ARG A 323 6.44 -19.68 -1.24
C ARG A 323 6.60 -19.34 0.25
N LEU A 324 6.39 -18.08 0.61
CA LEU A 324 6.46 -17.61 1.99
C LEU A 324 5.14 -17.90 2.73
N GLN A 325 5.22 -18.58 3.87
CA GLN A 325 4.11 -18.80 4.80
C GLN A 325 4.45 -18.30 6.20
N ALA A 326 4.55 -16.98 6.37
CA ALA A 326 4.89 -16.32 7.63
C ALA A 326 3.64 -16.06 8.49
N THR A 327 2.84 -17.10 8.70
CA THR A 327 1.63 -17.11 9.54
C THR A 327 1.72 -18.25 10.56
N PHE A 328 0.84 -18.24 11.57
CA PHE A 328 0.71 -19.34 12.53
C PHE A 328 -0.57 -20.15 12.29
N SER A 329 -0.97 -20.35 11.03
CA SER A 329 -2.10 -21.19 10.68
C SER A 329 -1.86 -22.65 11.00
N ALA A 330 -2.93 -23.35 11.42
CA ALA A 330 -2.93 -24.80 11.60
C ALA A 330 -2.84 -25.54 10.27
N HIS A 331 -3.52 -25.02 9.24
CA HIS A 331 -3.53 -25.56 7.89
C HIS A 331 -2.83 -24.59 6.94
N PRO A 332 -1.99 -25.08 6.00
CA PRO A 332 -1.39 -24.22 5.00
C PRO A 332 -2.48 -23.66 4.07
N PRO A 333 -2.45 -22.37 3.73
CA PRO A 333 -3.35 -21.82 2.74
C PRO A 333 -3.10 -22.46 1.37
N LEU A 334 -4.18 -22.70 0.62
CA LEU A 334 -4.09 -23.22 -0.75
C LEU A 334 -3.44 -22.16 -1.67
N PRO A 335 -2.38 -22.48 -2.44
CA PRO A 335 -1.86 -21.58 -3.47
C PRO A 335 -2.88 -21.31 -4.57
N GLY A 336 -2.98 -20.05 -5.02
CA GLY A 336 -3.88 -19.67 -6.12
C GLY A 336 -3.72 -18.20 -6.50
N ARG A 337 -4.81 -17.55 -6.90
CA ARG A 337 -4.78 -16.22 -7.53
C ARG A 337 -5.57 -15.14 -6.79
N ALA A 338 -6.12 -15.44 -5.61
CA ALA A 338 -6.79 -14.45 -4.79
C ALA A 338 -5.78 -13.68 -3.91
N GLY A 339 -5.72 -12.37 -4.06
CA GLY A 339 -5.06 -11.49 -3.10
C GLY A 339 -6.01 -11.22 -1.93
N LEU A 340 -5.57 -11.50 -0.70
CA LEU A 340 -6.40 -11.36 0.49
C LEU A 340 -5.76 -10.38 1.50
N VAL A 341 -6.51 -9.34 1.89
CA VAL A 341 -6.12 -8.44 2.98
C VAL A 341 -7.21 -8.38 4.03
N VAL A 342 -6.84 -8.61 5.29
CA VAL A 342 -7.78 -8.65 6.41
C VAL A 342 -7.27 -7.84 7.59
N GLN A 343 -8.14 -7.05 8.20
CA GLN A 343 -7.80 -6.32 9.41
C GLN A 343 -7.93 -7.20 10.66
N SER A 344 -9.00 -8.00 10.74
CA SER A 344 -9.21 -8.96 11.83
C SER A 344 -8.51 -10.29 11.55
N GLY A 345 -7.63 -10.72 12.46
CA GLY A 345 -6.91 -11.99 12.36
C GLY A 345 -7.85 -13.21 12.38
N GLY A 346 -8.86 -13.22 13.26
CA GLY A 346 -9.84 -14.30 13.35
C GLY A 346 -10.65 -14.46 12.05
N VAL A 347 -11.11 -13.35 11.47
CA VAL A 347 -11.80 -13.40 10.17
C VAL A 347 -10.86 -13.86 9.06
N GLY A 348 -9.58 -13.47 9.12
CA GLY A 348 -8.54 -13.94 8.22
C GLY A 348 -8.38 -15.46 8.19
N ILE A 349 -8.29 -16.08 9.37
CA ILE A 349 -8.20 -17.54 9.53
C ILE A 349 -9.42 -18.20 8.88
N THR A 350 -10.62 -17.76 9.26
CA THR A 350 -11.88 -18.32 8.75
C THR A 350 -12.00 -18.17 7.23
N LEU A 351 -11.60 -17.02 6.67
CA LEU A 351 -11.59 -16.81 5.22
C LEU A 351 -10.63 -17.74 4.51
N LEU A 352 -9.39 -17.86 4.97
CA LEU A 352 -8.39 -18.74 4.37
C LEU A 352 -8.85 -20.20 4.37
N GLU A 353 -9.42 -20.68 5.48
CA GLU A 353 -9.91 -22.05 5.59
C GLU A 353 -11.10 -22.32 4.65
N HIS A 354 -12.08 -21.42 4.62
CA HIS A 354 -13.27 -21.62 3.78
C HIS A 354 -12.99 -21.45 2.29
N LEU A 355 -12.14 -20.49 1.90
CA LEU A 355 -11.70 -20.34 0.50
C LEU A 355 -10.94 -21.58 0.04
N SER A 356 -9.99 -22.06 0.84
CA SER A 356 -9.22 -23.28 0.53
C SER A 356 -10.14 -24.51 0.37
N ARG A 357 -11.15 -24.65 1.23
CA ARG A 357 -12.14 -25.74 1.15
C ARG A 357 -12.95 -25.70 -0.16
N LEU A 358 -13.19 -24.52 -0.72
CA LEU A 358 -13.88 -24.35 -2.01
C LEU A 358 -12.91 -24.29 -3.21
N GLY A 359 -11.65 -24.67 -3.02
CA GLY A 359 -10.64 -24.68 -4.07
C GLY A 359 -10.20 -23.27 -4.53
N VAL A 360 -10.50 -22.23 -3.75
CA VAL A 360 -10.05 -20.85 -4.03
C VAL A 360 -8.74 -20.62 -3.29
N GLY A 361 -7.62 -20.73 -4.02
CA GLY A 361 -6.30 -20.46 -3.47
C GLY A 361 -5.90 -18.98 -3.50
N VAL A 362 -4.96 -18.61 -2.64
CA VAL A 362 -4.45 -17.23 -2.50
C VAL A 362 -3.08 -17.05 -3.17
N SER A 363 -2.88 -15.91 -3.81
CA SER A 363 -1.56 -15.47 -4.32
C SER A 363 -0.74 -14.86 -3.19
N SER A 364 -1.39 -14.00 -2.41
CA SER A 364 -0.83 -13.28 -1.28
C SER A 364 -1.89 -13.05 -0.21
N PHE A 365 -1.47 -13.07 1.05
CA PHE A 365 -2.30 -12.86 2.21
C PHE A 365 -1.60 -11.90 3.17
N VAL A 366 -2.30 -10.85 3.60
CA VAL A 366 -1.81 -9.92 4.62
C VAL A 366 -2.87 -9.72 5.69
N SER A 367 -2.55 -10.13 6.92
CA SER A 367 -3.28 -9.68 8.10
C SER A 367 -2.70 -8.35 8.56
N ALA A 368 -3.45 -7.26 8.38
CA ALA A 368 -2.98 -5.91 8.70
C ALA A 368 -2.96 -5.62 10.22
N GLY A 369 -3.78 -6.34 11.00
CA GLY A 369 -3.93 -6.12 12.44
C GLY A 369 -4.35 -4.68 12.74
N ASN A 370 -3.61 -4.03 13.64
CA ASN A 370 -3.87 -2.64 14.03
C ASN A 370 -3.58 -1.63 12.91
N LYS A 371 -2.92 -2.06 11.81
CA LYS A 371 -2.75 -1.29 10.57
C LYS A 371 -2.14 0.10 10.81
N LEU A 372 -0.98 0.14 11.45
CA LEU A 372 -0.25 1.39 11.73
C LEU A 372 0.43 2.00 10.50
N ASP A 373 0.80 1.15 9.52
CA ASP A 373 1.53 1.54 8.32
C ASP A 373 0.94 0.90 7.05
N VAL A 374 1.25 -0.37 6.76
CA VAL A 374 0.74 -1.07 5.57
C VAL A 374 -0.77 -1.25 5.68
N SER A 375 -1.49 -0.85 4.62
CA SER A 375 -2.95 -0.82 4.56
C SER A 375 -3.49 -1.50 3.30
N SER A 376 -4.82 -1.64 3.22
CA SER A 376 -5.48 -2.15 2.00
C SER A 376 -5.17 -1.33 0.75
N ASN A 377 -4.87 -0.03 0.87
CA ASN A 377 -4.49 0.81 -0.27
C ASN A 377 -3.16 0.36 -0.89
N ASP A 378 -2.19 -0.03 -0.04
CA ASP A 378 -0.89 -0.53 -0.50
C ASP A 378 -1.09 -1.87 -1.23
N LEU A 379 -1.95 -2.75 -0.71
CA LEU A 379 -2.24 -4.05 -1.33
C LEU A 379 -3.02 -3.94 -2.65
N LEU A 380 -3.97 -3.01 -2.77
CA LEU A 380 -4.65 -2.76 -4.04
C LEU A 380 -3.67 -2.35 -5.14
N GLN A 381 -2.66 -1.55 -4.80
CA GLN A 381 -1.61 -1.13 -5.74
C GLN A 381 -0.63 -2.27 -6.07
N TRP A 382 -0.32 -3.12 -5.09
CA TRP A 382 0.45 -4.33 -5.33
C TRP A 382 -0.24 -5.24 -6.35
N TRP A 383 -1.52 -5.60 -6.11
CA TRP A 383 -2.27 -6.51 -6.97
C TRP A 383 -2.54 -5.96 -8.37
N GLU A 384 -2.56 -4.64 -8.54
CA GLU A 384 -2.68 -4.04 -9.86
C GLU A 384 -1.49 -4.39 -10.79
N ALA A 385 -0.30 -4.60 -10.23
CA ALA A 385 0.90 -4.93 -10.98
C ALA A 385 1.28 -6.42 -10.90
N ASP A 386 0.67 -7.17 -10.00
CA ASP A 386 1.01 -8.56 -9.74
C ASP A 386 0.29 -9.51 -10.71
N PRO A 387 1.00 -10.18 -11.63
CA PRO A 387 0.37 -11.06 -12.62
C PRO A 387 -0.25 -12.32 -11.98
N ASP A 388 0.21 -12.69 -10.78
CA ASP A 388 -0.25 -13.86 -10.05
C ASP A 388 -1.64 -13.64 -9.43
N THR A 389 -2.08 -12.39 -9.29
CA THR A 389 -3.35 -12.03 -8.67
C THR A 389 -4.43 -11.72 -9.72
N SER A 390 -5.61 -12.34 -9.59
CA SER A 390 -6.76 -12.13 -10.48
C SER A 390 -8.06 -11.84 -9.73
N MET A 391 -8.01 -11.70 -8.40
CA MET A 391 -9.15 -11.36 -7.55
C MET A 391 -8.63 -10.73 -6.28
N ALA A 392 -9.23 -9.62 -5.84
CA ALA A 392 -8.91 -8.99 -4.56
C ALA A 392 -10.05 -9.25 -3.56
N VAL A 393 -9.73 -9.79 -2.40
CA VAL A 393 -10.67 -10.02 -1.30
C VAL A 393 -10.22 -9.21 -0.10
N LEU A 394 -11.12 -8.39 0.43
CA LEU A 394 -10.82 -7.44 1.50
C LEU A 394 -11.74 -7.68 2.70
N HIS A 395 -11.17 -7.60 3.90
CA HIS A 395 -11.91 -7.33 5.12
C HIS A 395 -11.30 -6.10 5.79
N VAL A 396 -11.96 -4.95 5.63
CA VAL A 396 -11.50 -3.66 6.13
C VAL A 396 -12.51 -3.06 7.09
N GLU A 397 -12.06 -2.66 8.27
CA GLU A 397 -12.91 -2.07 9.30
C GLU A 397 -12.80 -0.53 9.31
N SER A 398 -11.68 -0.01 8.82
CA SER A 398 -11.46 1.42 8.66
C SER A 398 -10.71 1.74 7.36
N PHE A 399 -10.96 2.93 6.82
CA PHE A 399 -10.26 3.45 5.64
C PHE A 399 -9.42 4.64 6.09
N GLY A 400 -8.09 4.49 6.11
CA GLY A 400 -7.21 5.62 6.47
C GLY A 400 -7.39 6.81 5.52
N ASN A 401 -7.45 6.54 4.20
CA ASN A 401 -7.78 7.51 3.18
C ASN A 401 -8.88 6.95 2.24
N PRO A 402 -10.17 7.23 2.51
CA PRO A 402 -11.29 6.71 1.72
C PRO A 402 -11.26 7.14 0.25
N ARG A 403 -10.75 8.35 -0.04
CA ARG A 403 -10.65 8.87 -1.42
C ARG A 403 -9.60 8.10 -2.22
N LYS A 404 -8.41 7.87 -1.64
CA LYS A 404 -7.37 7.03 -2.25
C LYS A 404 -7.90 5.61 -2.44
N PHE A 405 -8.56 5.04 -1.43
CA PHE A 405 -9.19 3.71 -1.52
C PHE A 405 -10.16 3.62 -2.71
N SER A 406 -11.14 4.52 -2.81
CA SER A 406 -12.14 4.51 -3.88
C SER A 406 -11.50 4.61 -5.27
N ARG A 407 -10.51 5.50 -5.43
CA ARG A 407 -9.77 5.65 -6.70
C ARG A 407 -9.04 4.36 -7.08
N LEU A 408 -8.31 3.77 -6.14
CA LEU A 408 -7.54 2.54 -6.36
C LEU A 408 -8.44 1.34 -6.65
N ALA A 409 -9.47 1.13 -5.82
CA ALA A 409 -10.41 0.03 -5.97
C ALA A 409 -11.16 0.11 -7.30
N ARG A 410 -11.58 1.30 -7.73
CA ARG A 410 -12.22 1.52 -9.04
C ARG A 410 -11.28 1.23 -10.20
N ARG A 411 -10.00 1.62 -10.10
CA ARG A 411 -8.99 1.35 -11.11
C ARG A 411 -8.71 -0.15 -11.22
N LEU A 412 -8.53 -0.83 -10.08
CA LEU A 412 -8.32 -2.28 -10.02
C LEU A 412 -9.56 -3.07 -10.48
N GLY A 413 -10.76 -2.62 -10.10
CA GLY A 413 -12.06 -3.22 -10.44
C GLY A 413 -12.33 -3.33 -11.94
N ARG A 414 -11.68 -2.51 -12.76
CA ARG A 414 -11.73 -2.61 -14.24
C ARG A 414 -10.95 -3.80 -14.80
N ARG A 415 -10.03 -4.36 -14.00
CA ARG A 415 -9.13 -5.45 -14.40
C ARG A 415 -9.46 -6.76 -13.71
N MET A 416 -9.91 -6.71 -12.46
CA MET A 416 -10.26 -7.89 -11.67
C MET A 416 -11.34 -7.59 -10.63
N PRO A 417 -12.12 -8.60 -10.19
CA PRO A 417 -13.10 -8.40 -9.13
C PRO A 417 -12.46 -7.98 -7.81
N VAL A 418 -13.09 -7.00 -7.16
CA VAL A 418 -12.72 -6.52 -5.82
C VAL A 418 -13.90 -6.81 -4.89
N LEU A 419 -13.70 -7.74 -3.96
CA LEU A 419 -14.72 -8.27 -3.06
C LEU A 419 -14.48 -7.82 -1.63
N THR A 420 -15.55 -7.57 -0.88
CA THR A 420 -15.47 -7.26 0.55
C THR A 420 -16.69 -7.79 1.30
N VAL A 421 -16.66 -7.73 2.62
CA VAL A 421 -17.82 -7.97 3.48
C VAL A 421 -18.15 -6.73 4.31
N LEU A 422 -19.43 -6.39 4.37
CA LEU A 422 -19.93 -5.27 5.15
C LEU A 422 -19.93 -5.60 6.65
N ALA A 423 -19.10 -4.91 7.43
CA ALA A 423 -19.10 -4.95 8.88
C ALA A 423 -19.89 -3.77 9.49
N GLY A 424 -20.31 -3.90 10.76
CA GLY A 424 -20.93 -2.77 11.49
C GLY A 424 -22.28 -2.28 10.96
N ARG A 425 -23.04 -3.14 10.28
CA ARG A 425 -24.32 -2.76 9.65
C ARG A 425 -25.41 -2.36 10.66
N SER A 426 -25.49 -3.05 11.79
CA SER A 426 -26.44 -2.76 12.86
C SER A 426 -25.83 -1.88 13.96
N ALA A 427 -26.69 -1.22 14.76
CA ALA A 427 -26.22 -0.46 15.92
C ALA A 427 -25.44 -1.33 16.91
N ALA A 428 -25.88 -2.58 17.11
CA ALA A 428 -25.16 -3.55 17.93
C ALA A 428 -23.78 -3.91 17.33
N GLY A 429 -23.72 -4.16 16.01
CA GLY A 429 -22.45 -4.43 15.31
C GLY A 429 -21.48 -3.26 15.39
N ARG A 430 -21.96 -2.01 15.27
CA ARG A 430 -21.12 -0.81 15.43
C ARG A 430 -20.54 -0.69 16.83
N ARG A 431 -21.36 -0.92 17.86
CA ARG A 431 -20.87 -0.91 19.25
C ARG A 431 -19.81 -1.98 19.47
N ALA A 432 -20.05 -3.21 19.00
CA ALA A 432 -19.10 -4.31 19.13
C ALA A 432 -17.76 -4.00 18.46
N ALA A 433 -17.78 -3.50 17.22
CA ALA A 433 -16.56 -3.17 16.49
C ALA A 433 -15.85 -1.90 17.04
N ALA A 434 -16.57 -0.91 17.57
CA ALA A 434 -15.96 0.22 18.27
C ALA A 434 -15.21 -0.23 19.54
N SER A 435 -15.77 -1.17 20.29
CA SER A 435 -15.09 -1.78 21.45
C SER A 435 -13.90 -2.66 21.06
N HIS A 436 -13.94 -3.28 19.87
CA HIS A 436 -12.87 -4.17 19.39
C HIS A 436 -11.66 -3.42 18.81
N THR A 437 -11.90 -2.32 18.09
CA THR A 437 -10.86 -1.61 17.32
C THR A 437 -10.40 -0.31 17.94
N GLY A 438 -11.14 0.22 18.93
CA GLY A 438 -10.88 1.55 19.52
C GLY A 438 -11.06 2.72 18.56
N ALA A 439 -11.34 2.46 17.27
CA ALA A 439 -11.53 3.46 16.23
C ALA A 439 -13.03 3.70 15.97
N SER A 440 -13.39 4.95 15.65
CA SER A 440 -14.73 5.23 15.13
C SER A 440 -14.90 4.55 13.78
N LEU A 441 -15.79 3.56 13.73
CA LEU A 441 -16.22 2.99 12.46
C LEU A 441 -16.86 4.06 11.59
N THR A 442 -16.47 4.09 10.31
CA THR A 442 -17.20 4.86 9.31
C THR A 442 -18.67 4.41 9.30
N PRO A 443 -19.65 5.32 9.22
CA PRO A 443 -21.05 4.94 9.16
C PRO A 443 -21.32 3.88 8.07
N ALA A 444 -22.14 2.87 8.36
CA ALA A 444 -22.38 1.76 7.45
C ALA A 444 -22.86 2.21 6.07
N LEU A 445 -23.80 3.17 6.03
CA LEU A 445 -24.31 3.74 4.78
C LEU A 445 -23.20 4.45 3.96
N ALA A 446 -22.30 5.17 4.63
CA ALA A 446 -21.17 5.81 3.96
C ALA A 446 -20.19 4.77 3.39
N THR A 447 -19.97 3.68 4.11
CA THR A 447 -19.13 2.54 3.67
C THR A 447 -19.75 1.82 2.48
N GLU A 448 -21.05 1.52 2.53
CA GLU A 448 -21.80 0.90 1.42
C GLU A 448 -21.76 1.79 0.17
N THR A 449 -21.99 3.09 0.32
CA THR A 449 -21.93 4.06 -0.79
C THR A 449 -20.53 4.16 -1.38
N LEU A 450 -19.49 4.18 -0.54
CA LEU A 450 -18.09 4.19 -0.97
C LEU A 450 -17.77 2.96 -1.82
N PHE A 451 -18.17 1.77 -1.36
CA PHE A 451 -17.96 0.53 -2.09
C PHE A 451 -18.71 0.52 -3.42
N ALA A 452 -19.98 0.91 -3.44
CA ALA A 452 -20.77 0.99 -4.66
C ALA A 452 -20.14 1.94 -5.70
N GLN A 453 -19.73 3.15 -5.29
CA GLN A 453 -19.07 4.12 -6.17
C GLN A 453 -17.69 3.66 -6.65
N ALA A 454 -17.00 2.85 -5.85
CA ALA A 454 -15.71 2.27 -6.18
C ALA A 454 -15.81 1.01 -7.04
N GLY A 455 -17.02 0.47 -7.29
CA GLY A 455 -17.20 -0.80 -7.99
C GLY A 455 -16.76 -2.02 -7.18
N VAL A 456 -16.75 -1.92 -5.85
CA VAL A 456 -16.42 -3.03 -4.95
C VAL A 456 -17.68 -3.86 -4.67
N LEU A 457 -17.56 -5.18 -4.87
CA LEU A 457 -18.60 -6.16 -4.60
C LEU A 457 -18.69 -6.44 -3.09
N ALA A 458 -19.62 -5.76 -2.42
CA ALA A 458 -19.77 -5.83 -0.97
C ALA A 458 -20.84 -6.84 -0.53
N ALA A 459 -20.38 -8.00 -0.05
CA ALA A 459 -21.22 -9.05 0.50
C ALA A 459 -21.78 -8.67 1.87
N ARG A 460 -22.93 -9.25 2.23
CA ARG A 460 -23.63 -9.01 3.49
C ARG A 460 -23.22 -9.96 4.61
N SER A 461 -22.55 -11.06 4.26
CA SER A 461 -22.04 -12.07 5.19
C SER A 461 -20.74 -12.70 4.68
N LEU A 462 -20.03 -13.38 5.58
CA LEU A 462 -18.81 -14.11 5.21
C LEU A 462 -19.10 -15.27 4.25
N GLY A 463 -20.23 -15.96 4.44
CA GLY A 463 -20.64 -17.06 3.56
C GLY A 463 -20.92 -16.59 2.13
N GLU A 464 -21.61 -15.45 1.99
CA GLU A 464 -21.85 -14.82 0.69
C GLU A 464 -20.54 -14.36 0.03
N LEU A 465 -19.62 -13.76 0.80
CA LEU A 465 -18.30 -13.37 0.29
C LEU A 465 -17.54 -14.58 -0.26
N VAL A 466 -17.47 -15.66 0.52
CA VAL A 466 -16.79 -16.90 0.14
C VAL A 466 -17.45 -17.56 -1.07
N GLY A 467 -18.79 -17.63 -1.11
CA GLY A 467 -19.53 -18.18 -2.24
C GLY A 467 -19.34 -17.36 -3.51
N THR A 468 -19.36 -16.03 -3.41
CA THR A 468 -19.11 -15.11 -4.53
C THR A 468 -17.68 -15.26 -5.05
N ALA A 469 -16.69 -15.35 -4.16
CA ALA A 469 -15.30 -15.60 -4.54
C ALA A 469 -15.15 -16.94 -5.27
N ALA A 470 -15.79 -18.01 -4.78
CA ALA A 470 -15.76 -19.32 -5.43
C ALA A 470 -16.41 -19.29 -6.83
N LEU A 471 -17.55 -18.62 -6.98
CA LEU A 471 -18.20 -18.45 -8.27
C LEU A 471 -17.27 -17.74 -9.27
N LEU A 472 -16.69 -16.61 -8.87
CA LEU A 472 -15.81 -15.80 -9.72
C LEU A 472 -14.45 -16.46 -10.00
N ALA A 473 -13.99 -17.36 -9.14
CA ALA A 473 -12.76 -18.12 -9.34
C ALA A 473 -12.94 -19.23 -10.40
N HIS A 474 -14.13 -19.81 -10.49
CA HIS A 474 -14.37 -21.06 -11.24
C HIS A 474 -15.34 -20.91 -12.41
N GLN A 475 -15.96 -19.75 -12.61
CA GLN A 475 -16.90 -19.49 -13.71
C GLN A 475 -16.52 -18.23 -14.50
N PRO A 476 -16.76 -18.21 -15.82
CA PRO A 476 -16.63 -16.99 -16.60
C PRO A 476 -17.71 -15.97 -16.20
N LEU A 477 -17.46 -14.69 -16.48
CA LEU A 477 -18.48 -13.66 -16.31
C LEU A 477 -19.65 -13.91 -17.29
N PRO A 478 -20.91 -13.83 -16.83
CA PRO A 478 -22.05 -13.99 -17.71
C PRO A 478 -22.13 -12.83 -18.70
N ALA A 479 -22.52 -13.11 -19.95
CA ALA A 479 -22.67 -12.10 -20.99
C ALA A 479 -23.89 -11.17 -20.78
N GLY A 480 -24.76 -11.49 -19.81
CA GLY A 480 -25.94 -10.70 -19.50
C GLY A 480 -26.73 -11.28 -18.32
N PRO A 481 -27.90 -10.69 -18.00
CA PRO A 481 -28.64 -11.02 -16.78
C PRO A 481 -29.57 -12.24 -16.93
N ARG A 482 -29.55 -12.94 -18.08
CA ARG A 482 -30.48 -14.04 -18.36
C ARG A 482 -29.97 -15.33 -17.71
N VAL A 483 -30.82 -15.98 -16.93
CA VAL A 483 -30.51 -17.20 -16.18
C VAL A 483 -31.45 -18.32 -16.60
N ALA A 484 -30.90 -19.50 -16.82
CA ALA A 484 -31.66 -20.75 -16.90
C ALA A 484 -31.49 -21.51 -15.58
N VAL A 485 -32.59 -21.89 -14.95
CA VAL A 485 -32.60 -22.70 -13.73
C VAL A 485 -32.91 -24.13 -14.12
N VAL A 486 -32.07 -25.08 -13.70
CA VAL A 486 -32.30 -26.52 -13.86
C VAL A 486 -32.32 -27.14 -12.47
N THR A 487 -33.38 -27.88 -12.17
CA THR A 487 -33.66 -28.45 -10.85
C THR A 487 -34.23 -29.85 -11.02
N ASN A 488 -34.07 -30.71 -10.02
CA ASN A 488 -34.75 -32.02 -9.91
C ASN A 488 -35.87 -31.98 -8.85
N ALA A 489 -36.21 -30.78 -8.39
CA ALA A 489 -37.28 -30.52 -7.45
C ALA A 489 -37.90 -29.15 -7.76
N GLY A 490 -39.16 -29.12 -8.17
CA GLY A 490 -39.85 -27.89 -8.53
C GLY A 490 -39.83 -26.81 -7.44
N GLY A 491 -39.96 -27.19 -6.17
CA GLY A 491 -39.92 -26.25 -5.04
C GLY A 491 -38.61 -25.47 -4.93
N THR A 492 -37.46 -26.11 -5.18
CA THR A 492 -36.17 -25.40 -5.21
C THR A 492 -36.00 -24.58 -6.48
N GLY A 493 -36.61 -24.99 -7.59
CA GLY A 493 -36.69 -24.19 -8.82
C GLY A 493 -37.42 -22.87 -8.61
N VAL A 494 -38.55 -22.89 -7.88
CA VAL A 494 -39.29 -21.68 -7.50
C VAL A 494 -38.42 -20.75 -6.65
N LEU A 495 -37.81 -21.28 -5.57
CA LEU A 495 -36.94 -20.48 -4.71
C LEU A 495 -35.73 -19.89 -5.46
N ALA A 496 -35.17 -20.63 -6.41
CA ALA A 496 -34.07 -20.15 -7.24
C ALA A 496 -34.51 -19.05 -8.22
N ALA A 497 -35.71 -19.18 -8.80
CA ALA A 497 -36.28 -18.17 -9.69
C ALA A 497 -36.60 -16.87 -8.93
N ASP A 498 -37.18 -16.98 -7.72
CA ASP A 498 -37.44 -15.83 -6.85
C ASP A 498 -36.13 -15.13 -6.46
N ALA A 499 -35.10 -15.89 -6.05
CA ALA A 499 -33.79 -15.34 -5.74
C ALA A 499 -33.12 -14.64 -6.94
N CYS A 500 -33.33 -15.16 -8.16
CA CYS A 500 -32.88 -14.49 -9.38
C CYS A 500 -33.60 -13.15 -9.56
N ALA A 501 -34.92 -13.12 -9.42
CA ALA A 501 -35.72 -11.91 -9.58
C ALA A 501 -35.34 -10.83 -8.52
N ASP A 502 -35.18 -11.23 -7.26
CA ASP A 502 -34.73 -10.35 -6.16
C ASP A 502 -33.35 -9.72 -6.43
N ALA A 503 -32.48 -10.46 -7.12
CA ALA A 503 -31.16 -9.99 -7.54
C ALA A 503 -31.17 -9.20 -8.87
N GLY A 504 -32.35 -9.01 -9.49
CA GLY A 504 -32.50 -8.33 -10.78
C GLY A 504 -32.09 -9.16 -12.01
N LEU A 505 -31.90 -10.48 -11.84
CA LEU A 505 -31.66 -11.43 -12.93
C LEU A 505 -32.97 -11.83 -13.61
N GLN A 506 -32.87 -12.34 -14.84
CA GLN A 506 -34.01 -12.62 -15.72
C GLN A 506 -34.12 -14.11 -16.03
N VAL A 507 -35.07 -14.79 -15.40
CA VAL A 507 -35.43 -16.19 -15.71
C VAL A 507 -36.42 -16.17 -16.88
N ARG A 508 -35.90 -16.07 -18.11
CA ARG A 508 -36.73 -16.01 -19.33
C ARG A 508 -37.09 -17.39 -19.82
N GLU A 509 -38.24 -17.52 -20.48
CA GLU A 509 -38.58 -18.74 -21.21
C GLU A 509 -37.47 -19.13 -22.19
N LEU A 510 -37.21 -20.43 -22.28
CA LEU A 510 -36.28 -20.99 -23.25
C LEU A 510 -36.81 -20.74 -24.67
N ASP A 511 -35.91 -20.53 -25.63
CA ASP A 511 -36.33 -20.42 -27.01
C ASP A 511 -36.85 -21.76 -27.56
N GLY A 512 -37.64 -21.69 -28.64
CA GLY A 512 -38.29 -22.86 -29.21
C GLY A 512 -37.33 -24.02 -29.53
N PRO A 513 -36.16 -23.79 -30.14
CA PRO A 513 -35.15 -24.84 -30.35
C PRO A 513 -34.65 -25.47 -29.04
N THR A 514 -34.16 -24.67 -28.09
CA THR A 514 -33.59 -25.17 -26.83
C THR A 514 -34.63 -25.94 -26.02
N ARG A 515 -35.87 -25.44 -25.96
CA ARG A 515 -36.97 -26.12 -25.27
C ARG A 515 -37.22 -27.52 -25.84
N ARG A 516 -37.25 -27.66 -27.17
CA ARG A 516 -37.45 -28.96 -27.82
C ARG A 516 -36.30 -29.93 -27.53
N ASP A 517 -35.07 -29.44 -27.49
CA ASP A 517 -33.90 -30.25 -27.15
C ASP A 517 -33.98 -30.75 -25.70
N VAL A 518 -34.44 -29.90 -24.76
CA VAL A 518 -34.70 -30.29 -23.36
C VAL A 518 -35.83 -31.31 -23.25
N GLU A 519 -36.96 -31.09 -23.94
CA GLU A 519 -38.11 -32.02 -23.97
C GLU A 519 -37.71 -33.42 -24.47
N ALA A 520 -36.75 -33.51 -25.40
CA ALA A 520 -36.24 -34.79 -25.90
C ALA A 520 -35.36 -35.55 -24.90
N LEU A 521 -34.79 -34.88 -23.89
CA LEU A 521 -33.89 -35.47 -22.88
C LEU A 521 -34.60 -35.89 -21.59
N LEU A 522 -35.79 -35.36 -21.33
CA LEU A 522 -36.49 -35.50 -20.05
C LEU A 522 -37.68 -36.48 -20.13
N PRO A 523 -38.06 -37.10 -18.99
CA PRO A 523 -39.20 -38.01 -18.95
C PRO A 523 -40.53 -37.29 -19.22
N ALA A 524 -41.53 -38.05 -19.68
CA ALA A 524 -42.87 -37.54 -19.87
C ALA A 524 -43.44 -37.00 -18.54
N GLY A 525 -43.85 -35.73 -18.52
CA GLY A 525 -44.36 -35.04 -17.33
C GLY A 525 -43.38 -34.05 -16.68
N ALA A 526 -42.11 -34.01 -17.13
CA ALA A 526 -41.13 -33.00 -16.73
C ALA A 526 -41.54 -31.60 -17.20
N ALA A 527 -41.25 -30.58 -16.39
CA ALA A 527 -41.49 -29.19 -16.77
C ALA A 527 -40.30 -28.67 -17.58
N CYS A 528 -40.49 -28.51 -18.90
CA CYS A 528 -39.43 -28.09 -19.82
C CYS A 528 -39.39 -26.57 -20.07
N ALA A 529 -40.19 -25.80 -19.31
CA ALA A 529 -40.07 -24.34 -19.27
C ALA A 529 -38.86 -23.94 -18.41
N ASN A 530 -38.57 -22.64 -18.25
CA ASN A 530 -37.56 -22.17 -17.30
C ASN A 530 -38.27 -21.65 -16.04
N PRO A 531 -38.06 -22.23 -14.85
CA PRO A 531 -37.13 -23.31 -14.48
C PRO A 531 -37.46 -24.69 -15.09
N VAL A 532 -36.42 -25.41 -15.51
CA VAL A 532 -36.50 -26.78 -16.02
C VAL A 532 -36.50 -27.74 -14.83
N ASP A 533 -37.57 -28.53 -14.66
CA ASP A 533 -37.70 -29.55 -13.61
C ASP A 533 -37.53 -30.94 -14.22
N THR A 534 -36.39 -31.58 -13.94
CA THR A 534 -35.86 -32.78 -14.63
C THR A 534 -36.37 -34.11 -14.08
#